data_AF-A0A969C6H2-F1
#
_entry.id   AF-A0A969C6H2-F1
#
_cell.length_a   1.000
_cell.length_b   1.000
_cell.length_c   1.000
_cell.angle_alpha   90.00
_cell.angle_beta   90.00
_cell.angle_gamma   90.00
#
_symmetry.space_group_name_H-M   'P 1'
#
loop_
_entity.id
_entity.type
_entity.pdbx_description
1 polymer ?
#
loop_
_entity_poly.entity_id
_entity_poly.type
_entity_poly.pdbx_seq_one_letter_code
_entity_poly.pdbx_strand_id
1 'polypeptide(L)'
;MGDRITRIGKSPPRSAAYPEGAIGANLEKRNYVKYLVERYNRYREADASFGRTTRFHYAVLFKNIEAKFKAPTYFIPEERFGDLVDYLHDRINETLLGKRNLKRGVPNFESFDEYVMQHMRAAVPA
;
A
#
# COMPACT_ATOMS: atom_id res chain seq x y z
N MET A 1 -44.14 -2.15 29.71
CA MET A 1 -43.35 -3.22 29.06
C MET A 1 -42.56 -2.56 27.93
N GLY A 2 -41.26 -2.35 28.11
CA GLY A 2 -40.42 -1.64 27.15
C GLY A 2 -39.82 -2.58 26.12
N ASP A 3 -40.08 -2.31 24.85
CA ASP A 3 -39.54 -3.06 23.72
C ASP A 3 -38.03 -2.85 23.59
N ARG A 4 -37.27 -3.94 23.68
CA ARG A 4 -35.81 -3.95 23.58
C ARG A 4 -35.42 -4.20 22.12
N ILE A 5 -35.39 -3.14 21.31
CA ILE A 5 -34.88 -3.21 19.93
C ILE A 5 -33.37 -3.54 19.99
N THR A 6 -33.03 -4.79 19.68
CA THR A 6 -31.63 -5.23 19.59
C THR A 6 -31.07 -4.82 18.23
N ARG A 7 -30.17 -3.83 18.21
CA ARG A 7 -29.40 -3.48 17.00
C ARG A 7 -28.35 -4.58 16.76
N ILE A 8 -28.66 -5.50 15.85
CA ILE A 8 -27.66 -6.47 15.36
C ILE A 8 -26.65 -5.67 14.53
N GLY A 9 -25.46 -5.45 15.08
CA GLY A 9 -24.35 -4.89 14.34
C GLY A 9 -24.02 -5.80 13.16
N LYS A 10 -24.15 -5.28 11.93
CA LYS A 10 -23.64 -5.96 10.73
C LYS A 10 -22.14 -6.13 10.92
N SER A 11 -21.71 -7.36 11.24
CA SER A 11 -20.31 -7.72 11.16
C SER A 11 -19.85 -7.44 9.72
N PRO A 12 -18.69 -6.81 9.50
CA PRO A 12 -18.22 -6.55 8.15
C PRO A 12 -18.16 -7.87 7.39
N PRO A 13 -18.60 -7.91 6.12
CA PRO A 13 -18.52 -9.13 5.32
C PRO A 13 -17.08 -9.63 5.38
N ARG A 14 -16.89 -10.93 5.62
CA ARG A 14 -15.57 -11.59 5.51
C ARG A 14 -14.97 -11.08 4.20
N SER A 15 -13.83 -10.40 4.29
CA SER A 15 -13.11 -9.83 3.16
C SER A 15 -13.21 -10.78 1.97
N ALA A 16 -13.82 -10.32 0.87
CA ALA A 16 -13.96 -11.11 -0.33
C ALA A 16 -12.61 -11.76 -0.63
N ALA A 17 -12.58 -13.09 -0.70
CA ALA A 17 -11.35 -13.81 -1.01
C ALA A 17 -10.83 -13.29 -2.35
N TYR A 18 -9.55 -12.96 -2.42
CA TYR A 18 -8.93 -12.57 -3.68
C TYR A 18 -8.90 -13.79 -4.61
N PRO A 19 -9.13 -13.62 -5.92
CA PRO A 19 -9.00 -14.72 -6.86
C PRO A 19 -7.57 -15.27 -6.85
N GLU A 20 -7.44 -16.57 -7.10
CA GLU A 20 -6.14 -17.20 -7.25
C GLU A 20 -5.33 -16.51 -8.36
N GLY A 21 -4.03 -16.32 -8.13
CA GLY A 21 -3.15 -15.60 -9.04
C GLY A 21 -3.27 -14.07 -8.99
N ALA A 22 -4.10 -13.49 -8.11
CA ALA A 22 -4.07 -12.06 -7.81
C ALA A 22 -3.10 -11.75 -6.66
N ILE A 23 -2.48 -10.56 -6.70
CA ILE A 23 -1.55 -10.09 -5.67
C ILE A 23 -2.14 -10.20 -4.26
N GLY A 24 -3.45 -9.94 -4.09
CA GLY A 24 -4.11 -10.03 -2.79
C GLY A 24 -4.19 -11.45 -2.20
N ALA A 25 -4.11 -12.48 -3.05
CA ALA A 25 -4.08 -13.88 -2.62
C ALA A 25 -2.69 -14.29 -2.09
N ASN A 26 -1.62 -13.65 -2.57
CA ASN A 26 -0.26 -13.86 -2.07
C ASN A 26 0.06 -12.94 -0.89
N LEU A 27 0.26 -13.53 0.30
CA LEU A 27 0.45 -12.80 1.56
C LEU A 27 1.64 -11.83 1.52
N GLU A 28 2.80 -12.29 1.06
CA GLU A 28 4.04 -11.52 1.04
C GLU A 28 3.92 -10.32 0.08
N LYS A 29 3.48 -10.59 -1.16
CA LYS A 29 3.29 -9.54 -2.18
C LYS A 29 2.23 -8.53 -1.75
N ARG A 30 1.10 -8.98 -1.22
CA ARG A 30 0.04 -8.10 -0.71
C ARG A 30 0.57 -7.18 0.38
N ASN A 31 1.29 -7.73 1.36
CA ASN A 31 1.79 -6.96 2.49
C ASN A 31 2.86 -5.95 2.07
N TYR A 32 3.73 -6.32 1.12
CA TYR A 32 4.71 -5.39 0.56
C TYR A 32 4.05 -4.23 -0.20
N VAL A 33 3.05 -4.52 -1.05
CA VAL A 33 2.27 -3.47 -1.73
C VAL A 33 1.58 -2.55 -0.74
N LYS A 34 0.98 -3.12 0.32
CA LYS A 34 0.36 -2.33 1.40
C LYS A 34 1.39 -1.39 2.06
N TYR A 35 2.57 -1.92 2.39
CA TYR A 35 3.67 -1.16 2.96
C TYR A 35 4.08 0.02 2.05
N LEU A 36 4.25 -0.20 0.75
CA LEU A 36 4.61 0.86 -0.20
C LEU A 36 3.50 1.92 -0.32
N VAL A 37 2.24 1.52 -0.34
CA VAL A 37 1.08 2.43 -0.36
C VAL A 37 1.06 3.31 0.90
N GLU A 38 1.24 2.72 2.08
CA GLU A 38 1.33 3.46 3.34
C GLU A 38 2.52 4.43 3.35
N ARG A 39 3.67 4.01 2.80
CA ARG A 39 4.87 4.83 2.69
C ARG A 39 4.67 6.04 1.79
N TYR A 40 4.08 5.85 0.60
CA TYR A 40 3.68 6.94 -0.29
C TYR A 40 2.76 7.93 0.43
N ASN A 41 1.75 7.43 1.13
CA ASN A 41 0.78 8.29 1.79
C ASN A 41 1.43 9.15 2.88
N ARG A 42 2.29 8.55 3.72
CA ARG A 42 3.05 9.29 4.75
C ARG A 42 3.95 10.37 4.13
N TYR A 43 4.60 10.05 3.01
CA TYR A 43 5.48 11.00 2.33
C TYR A 43 4.68 12.15 1.72
N ARG A 44 3.54 11.85 1.10
CA ARG A 44 2.63 12.85 0.53
C ARG A 44 1.99 13.74 1.58
N GLU A 45 1.75 13.23 2.78
CA GLU A 45 1.28 14.01 3.93
C GLU A 45 2.39 14.95 4.43
N ALA A 46 3.63 14.46 4.55
CA ALA A 46 4.78 15.27 4.92
C ALA A 46 5.10 16.38 3.89
N ASP A 47 4.78 16.19 2.60
CA ASP A 47 4.90 17.23 1.57
C ASP A 47 4.12 18.52 1.92
N ALA A 48 3.04 18.43 2.70
CA ALA A 48 2.29 19.60 3.15
C ALA A 48 3.17 20.54 4.00
N SER A 49 4.06 19.98 4.82
CA SER A 49 5.04 20.73 5.62
C SER A 49 6.13 21.41 4.76
N PHE A 50 6.26 21.04 3.49
CA PHE A 50 7.20 21.64 2.53
C PHE A 50 6.54 22.69 1.62
N GLY A 51 5.33 23.15 1.97
CA GLY A 51 4.63 24.23 1.25
C GLY A 51 3.70 23.76 0.14
N ARG A 52 3.41 22.45 0.05
CA ARG A 52 2.40 21.95 -0.89
C ARG A 52 0.99 22.27 -0.38
N THR A 53 0.26 23.10 -1.12
CA THR A 53 -1.08 23.61 -0.73
C THR A 53 -2.24 22.73 -1.22
N THR A 54 -2.00 21.81 -2.15
CA THR A 54 -3.06 20.93 -2.68
C THR A 54 -3.52 19.93 -1.64
N ARG A 55 -4.83 19.87 -1.39
CA ARG A 55 -5.45 18.89 -0.49
C ARG A 55 -5.10 17.47 -0.91
N PHE A 56 -4.50 16.71 0.01
CA PHE A 56 -4.13 15.32 -0.23
C PHE A 56 -5.32 14.39 -0.02
N HIS A 57 -5.54 13.47 -0.95
CA HIS A 57 -6.58 12.44 -0.88
C HIS A 57 -5.97 11.06 -1.12
N TYR A 58 -6.01 10.21 -0.10
CA TYR A 58 -5.50 8.83 -0.12
C TYR A 58 -6.05 8.01 -1.28
N ALA A 59 -7.33 8.22 -1.63
CA ALA A 59 -8.00 7.51 -2.73
C ALA A 59 -7.39 7.81 -4.13
N VAL A 60 -6.68 8.92 -4.30
CA VAL A 60 -6.10 9.29 -5.61
C VAL A 60 -5.05 8.27 -6.05
N LEU A 61 -4.25 7.72 -5.13
CA LEU A 61 -3.28 6.68 -5.48
C LEU A 61 -3.99 5.44 -6.03
N PHE A 62 -5.00 4.95 -5.31
CA PHE A 62 -5.76 3.76 -5.73
C PHE A 62 -6.44 3.97 -7.09
N LYS A 63 -7.03 5.15 -7.34
CA LYS A 63 -7.60 5.50 -8.65
C LYS A 63 -6.56 5.51 -9.76
N ASN A 64 -5.36 6.01 -9.50
CA ASN A 64 -4.28 6.03 -10.49
C ASN A 64 -3.75 4.62 -10.78
N ILE A 65 -3.62 3.78 -9.75
CA ILE A 65 -3.28 2.35 -9.91
C ILE A 65 -4.35 1.67 -10.77
N GLU A 66 -5.63 1.83 -10.42
CA GLU A 66 -6.73 1.25 -11.18
C GLU A 66 -6.77 1.73 -12.64
N ALA A 67 -6.54 3.01 -12.88
CA ALA A 67 -6.47 3.56 -14.24
C ALA A 67 -5.31 2.99 -15.07
N LYS A 68 -4.13 2.76 -14.46
CA LYS A 68 -2.92 2.24 -15.13
C LYS A 68 -2.97 0.72 -15.32
N PHE A 69 -3.42 -0.01 -14.30
CA PHE A 69 -3.39 -1.48 -14.29
C PHE A 69 -4.71 -2.12 -14.72
N LYS A 70 -5.77 -1.31 -14.88
CA LYS A 70 -7.14 -1.73 -15.24
C LYS A 70 -7.77 -2.71 -14.24
N ALA A 71 -7.27 -2.69 -12.99
CA ALA A 71 -7.76 -3.51 -11.90
C ALA A 71 -7.52 -2.81 -10.55
N PRO A 72 -8.38 -3.04 -9.55
CA PRO A 72 -8.11 -2.61 -8.18
C PRO A 72 -6.78 -3.18 -7.67
N THR A 73 -6.06 -2.42 -6.86
CA THR A 73 -4.65 -2.69 -6.48
C THR A 73 -4.34 -4.15 -6.11
N TYR A 74 -5.18 -4.80 -5.30
CA TYR A 74 -4.95 -6.19 -4.85
C TYR A 74 -5.58 -7.26 -5.76
N PHE A 75 -6.36 -6.86 -6.76
CA PHE A 75 -6.92 -7.73 -7.80
C PHE A 75 -6.04 -7.79 -9.06
N ILE A 76 -4.93 -7.05 -9.07
CA ILE A 76 -3.93 -7.11 -10.14
C ILE A 76 -3.30 -8.53 -10.15
N PRO A 77 -3.09 -9.15 -11.32
CA PRO A 77 -2.40 -10.44 -11.42
C PRO A 77 -0.99 -10.41 -10.83
N GLU A 78 -0.58 -11.50 -10.19
CA GLU A 78 0.73 -11.65 -9.57
C GLU A 78 1.91 -11.50 -10.54
N GLU A 79 1.70 -11.82 -11.81
CA GLU A 79 2.69 -11.65 -12.88
C GLU A 79 3.08 -10.18 -13.08
N ARG A 80 2.16 -9.26 -12.77
CA ARG A 80 2.37 -7.80 -12.86
C ARG A 80 2.81 -7.17 -11.54
N PHE A 81 3.23 -7.99 -10.59
CA PHE A 81 3.71 -7.51 -9.29
C PHE A 81 4.92 -6.57 -9.44
N GLY A 82 5.90 -6.94 -10.28
CA GLY A 82 7.07 -6.10 -10.56
C GLY A 82 6.68 -4.72 -11.07
N ASP A 83 5.85 -4.67 -12.12
CA ASP A 83 5.33 -3.41 -12.68
C ASP A 83 4.65 -2.51 -11.63
N LEU A 84 3.89 -3.12 -10.71
CA LEU A 84 3.19 -2.39 -9.65
C LEU A 84 4.18 -1.85 -8.60
N VAL A 85 5.19 -2.64 -8.24
CA VAL A 85 6.26 -2.23 -7.32
C VAL A 85 7.05 -1.07 -7.91
N ASP A 86 7.51 -1.18 -9.15
CA ASP A 86 8.26 -0.12 -9.84
C ASP A 86 7.43 1.17 -9.92
N TYR A 87 6.16 1.04 -10.29
CA TYR A 87 5.23 2.17 -10.28
C TYR A 87 5.13 2.82 -8.90
N LEU A 88 4.98 2.04 -7.82
CA LEU A 88 4.89 2.60 -6.47
C LEU A 88 6.21 3.23 -6.01
N HIS A 89 7.35 2.62 -6.34
CA HIS A 89 8.68 3.16 -6.07
C HIS A 89 8.86 4.53 -6.72
N ASP A 90 8.53 4.66 -8.00
CA ASP A 90 8.57 5.93 -8.73
C ASP A 90 7.69 6.98 -8.06
N ARG A 91 6.44 6.62 -7.70
CA ARG A 91 5.51 7.54 -7.04
C ARG A 91 6.01 8.01 -5.68
N ILE A 92 6.71 7.16 -4.91
CA ILE A 92 7.33 7.54 -3.64
C ILE A 92 8.52 8.47 -3.90
N ASN A 93 9.39 8.11 -4.84
CA ASN A 93 10.58 8.88 -5.22
C ASN A 93 10.23 10.26 -5.78
N GLU A 94 9.06 10.42 -6.40
CA GLU A 94 8.58 11.70 -6.94
C GLU A 94 8.05 12.69 -5.89
N THR A 95 7.77 12.24 -4.66
CA THR A 95 7.35 13.13 -3.55
C THR A 95 8.47 14.10 -3.15
N LEU A 96 8.14 15.23 -2.50
CA LEU A 96 9.17 16.19 -2.10
C LEU A 96 10.11 15.58 -1.06
N LEU A 97 9.55 14.85 -0.09
CA LEU A 97 10.34 14.10 0.89
C LEU A 97 11.19 13.01 0.23
N GLY A 98 10.61 12.24 -0.70
CA GLY A 98 11.33 11.19 -1.44
C GLY A 98 12.51 11.74 -2.22
N LYS A 99 12.32 12.84 -2.97
CA LYS A 99 13.39 13.54 -3.69
C LYS A 99 14.48 14.04 -2.74
N ARG A 100 14.09 14.57 -1.57
CA ARG A 100 15.05 15.07 -0.56
C ARG A 100 15.89 13.94 0.04
N ASN A 101 15.28 12.80 0.33
CA ASN A 101 15.97 11.63 0.85
C ASN A 101 16.98 11.08 -0.16
N LEU A 102 16.60 10.97 -1.43
CA LEU A 102 17.50 10.54 -2.51
C LEU A 102 18.71 11.48 -2.63
N LYS A 103 18.51 12.80 -2.56
CA LYS A 103 19.62 13.78 -2.55
C LYS A 103 20.57 13.61 -1.34
N ARG A 104 20.11 12.99 -0.26
CA ARG A 104 20.88 12.72 0.97
C ARG A 104 21.41 11.30 1.05
N GLY A 105 21.19 10.46 0.03
CA GLY A 105 21.56 9.05 0.05
C GLY A 105 20.75 8.21 1.06
N VAL A 106 19.59 8.69 1.50
CA VAL A 106 18.72 7.95 2.41
C VAL A 106 17.72 7.12 1.58
N PRO A 107 17.64 5.80 1.77
CA PRO A 107 16.69 4.97 1.05
C PRO A 107 15.24 5.30 1.45
N ASN A 108 14.34 5.35 0.47
CA ASN A 108 12.93 5.66 0.71
C ASN A 108 12.12 4.44 1.16
N PHE A 109 12.57 3.25 0.78
CA PHE A 109 11.90 1.98 1.03
C PHE A 109 12.92 0.82 1.00
N GLU A 110 12.60 -0.26 1.69
CA GLU A 110 13.24 -1.58 1.52
C GLU A 110 12.83 -2.23 0.20
N SER A 111 13.71 -3.06 -0.36
CA SER A 111 13.38 -4.00 -1.45
C SER A 111 12.39 -5.07 -0.99
N PHE A 112 11.79 -5.79 -1.94
CA PHE A 112 10.84 -6.86 -1.63
C PHE A 112 11.50 -7.97 -0.78
N ASP A 113 12.70 -8.41 -1.18
CA ASP A 113 13.40 -9.49 -0.48
C ASP A 113 13.80 -9.07 0.95
N GLU A 114 14.33 -7.86 1.12
CA GLU A 114 14.64 -7.30 2.44
C GLU A 114 13.40 -7.23 3.33
N TYR A 115 12.28 -6.74 2.79
CA TYR A 115 11.03 -6.64 3.52
C TYR A 115 10.51 -8.02 3.95
N VAL A 116 10.55 -9.01 3.06
CA VAL A 116 10.12 -10.38 3.38
C VAL A 116 11.02 -10.99 4.44
N MET A 117 12.34 -10.84 4.32
CA MET A 117 13.30 -11.34 5.30
C MET A 117 13.12 -10.73 6.69
N GLN A 118 12.82 -9.43 6.78
CA GLN A 118 12.72 -8.72 8.05
C GLN A 118 11.33 -8.83 8.71
N HIS A 119 10.27 -8.94 7.93
CA HIS A 119 8.90 -8.76 8.42
C HIS A 119 7.96 -9.94 8.20
N MET A 120 8.29 -10.87 7.30
CA MET A 120 7.39 -11.97 6.91
C MET A 120 7.96 -13.34 7.27
N ARG A 121 9.28 -13.52 7.17
CA ARG A 121 9.93 -14.72 7.70
C ARG A 121 9.89 -14.66 9.22
N ALA A 122 9.29 -15.68 9.85
CA ALA A 122 9.34 -15.86 11.29
C ALA A 122 10.80 -15.69 11.73
N ALA A 123 11.05 -14.77 12.67
CA ALA A 123 12.35 -14.61 13.30
C ALA A 123 12.88 -16.01 13.62
N VAL A 124 13.91 -16.44 12.91
CA VAL A 124 14.63 -17.66 13.27
C VAL A 124 15.31 -17.30 14.59
N PRO A 125 14.90 -17.86 15.74
CA PRO A 125 15.68 -17.65 16.94
C PRO A 125 17.07 -18.25 16.69
N ALA A 126 18.09 -17.43 16.92
CA ALA A 126 19.49 -17.83 16.89
C ALA A 126 19.78 -18.94 17.91
#